data_AF-A0AAV9Y2I8-F1
#
_entry.id   AF-A0AAV9Y2I8-F1
#
_cell.length_a   1.000
_cell.length_b   1.000
_cell.length_c   1.000
_cell.angle_alpha   90.00
_cell.angle_beta   90.00
_cell.angle_gamma   90.00
#
_symmetry.space_group_name_H-M   'P 1'
#
loop_
_entity.id
_entity.type
_entity.pdbx_description
1 polymer ?
#
loop_
_entity_poly.entity_id
_entity_poly.type
_entity_poly.pdbx_seq_one_letter_code
_entity_poly.pdbx_strand_id
1 'polypeptide(L)'
;MLDEGNCVICREIEFHKYRELKFVRCKCCEGYFHRICYGVSNIGEDDDCMVIVCDPCQFEAKLKGTYSLNCKRSNDCYRCIVCFKGGVLKRVLLPMKQGIQEYREYYKNSSHNSIWIHIDCAIYSSKYVSINNWRDLSCIEVVSTIPYKNPSPCYYCRVYVGVMHVCSHVDCNKTFHIHCLIQSKYYRRKNVRIKSDMTIEAYCHKHYNINLVSFYDSKLT
;
A
#
# COMPACT_ATOMS: atom_id res chain seq x y z
N MET A 1 -11.18 -2.01 18.71
CA MET A 1 -10.26 -3.14 18.93
C MET A 1 -9.32 -3.16 17.74
N LEU A 2 -8.08 -2.68 17.93
CA LEU A 2 -7.05 -2.76 16.90
C LEU A 2 -6.66 -4.24 16.76
N ASP A 3 -6.36 -4.70 15.55
CA ASP A 3 -5.76 -6.02 15.30
C ASP A 3 -4.33 -6.01 15.88
N GLU A 4 -4.21 -6.07 17.20
CA GLU A 4 -2.94 -6.18 17.92
C GLU A 4 -2.24 -7.45 17.41
N GLY A 5 -1.14 -7.27 16.68
CA GLY A 5 -0.32 -8.37 16.15
C GLY A 5 -0.30 -8.53 14.63
N ASN A 6 -1.03 -7.73 13.84
CA ASN A 6 -0.97 -7.80 12.38
C ASN A 6 -0.19 -6.63 11.76
N CYS A 7 0.66 -6.93 10.78
CA CYS A 7 1.29 -5.91 9.96
C CYS A 7 0.23 -5.17 9.12
N VAL A 8 0.10 -3.86 9.28
CA VAL A 8 -0.91 -3.05 8.54
C VAL A 8 -0.70 -3.05 7.02
N ILE A 9 0.49 -3.42 6.53
CA ILE A 9 0.81 -3.47 5.10
C ILE A 9 0.42 -4.80 4.47
N CYS A 10 0.91 -5.93 5.00
CA CYS A 10 0.66 -7.26 4.42
C CYS A 10 -0.46 -8.05 5.10
N ARG A 11 -0.98 -7.58 6.25
CA ARG A 11 -2.03 -8.23 7.06
C ARG A 11 -1.66 -9.63 7.58
N GLU A 12 -0.37 -9.90 7.69
CA GLU A 12 0.17 -11.14 8.28
C GLU A 12 0.68 -10.85 9.70
N ILE A 13 0.69 -11.89 10.54
CA ILE A 13 1.31 -11.89 11.87
C ILE A 13 2.82 -12.10 11.78
N GLU A 14 3.51 -11.86 12.89
CA GLU A 14 4.95 -12.13 13.00
C GLU A 14 5.26 -13.61 12.77
N PHE A 15 6.35 -13.87 12.04
CA PHE A 15 7.05 -15.13 12.11
C PHE A 15 8.42 -14.85 12.74
N HIS A 16 8.56 -15.13 14.04
CA HIS A 16 9.77 -14.88 14.84
C HIS A 16 11.08 -15.50 14.30
N LYS A 17 10.99 -16.31 13.24
CA LYS A 17 12.13 -17.01 12.64
C LYS A 17 13.02 -16.11 11.76
N TYR A 18 12.52 -14.98 11.25
CA TYR A 18 13.26 -14.13 10.31
C TYR A 18 13.37 -12.68 10.79
N ARG A 19 14.60 -12.17 10.91
CA ARG A 19 14.90 -10.81 11.40
C ARG A 19 14.20 -9.73 10.58
N GLU A 20 13.99 -9.95 9.29
CA GLU A 20 13.33 -9.06 8.35
C GLU A 20 11.81 -8.98 8.54
N LEU A 21 11.23 -10.00 9.20
CA LEU A 21 9.81 -10.06 9.55
C LEU A 21 9.54 -9.57 10.97
N LYS A 22 10.56 -9.11 11.71
CA LYS A 22 10.34 -8.43 12.99
C LYS A 22 9.46 -7.20 12.80
N PHE A 23 8.62 -6.96 13.81
CA PHE A 23 7.75 -5.80 13.82
C PHE A 23 8.50 -4.50 14.11
N VAL A 24 7.99 -3.45 13.47
CA VAL A 24 8.38 -2.06 13.66
C VAL A 24 7.13 -1.26 14.00
N ARG A 25 7.22 -0.47 15.07
CA ARG A 25 6.18 0.46 15.51
C ARG A 25 6.59 1.89 15.18
N CYS A 26 5.65 2.69 14.69
CA CYS A 26 5.83 4.14 14.66
C CYS A 26 5.66 4.75 16.07
N LYS A 27 6.55 5.67 16.44
CA LYS A 27 6.51 6.41 17.71
C LYS A 27 5.34 7.39 17.79
N CYS A 28 4.95 7.97 16.66
CA CYS A 28 3.98 9.08 16.59
C CYS A 28 2.58 8.66 16.12
N CYS A 29 2.44 7.46 15.54
CA CYS A 29 1.14 6.95 15.12
C CYS A 29 1.01 5.47 15.48
N GLU A 30 -0.21 4.94 15.37
CA GLU A 30 -0.51 3.52 15.64
C GLU A 30 -0.08 2.59 14.48
N GLY A 31 0.88 3.02 13.66
CA GLY A 31 1.40 2.22 12.56
C GLY A 31 2.27 1.07 13.07
N TYR A 32 1.87 -0.15 12.77
CA TYR A 32 2.57 -1.38 13.13
C TYR A 32 2.80 -2.24 11.89
N PHE A 33 4.05 -2.52 11.53
CA PHE A 33 4.38 -3.17 10.26
C PHE A 33 5.69 -3.96 10.34
N HIS A 34 5.83 -4.99 9.50
CA HIS A 34 7.10 -5.69 9.38
C HIS A 34 8.19 -4.78 8.83
N ARG A 35 9.41 -4.98 9.30
CA ARG A 35 10.61 -4.27 8.86
C ARG A 35 10.76 -4.28 7.33
N ILE A 36 10.63 -5.46 6.71
CA ILE A 36 10.69 -5.61 5.24
C ILE A 36 9.50 -4.96 4.53
N CYS A 37 8.31 -5.03 5.12
CA CYS A 37 7.11 -4.47 4.50
C CYS A 37 7.15 -2.94 4.42
N TYR A 38 7.91 -2.27 5.29
CA TYR A 38 8.10 -0.81 5.24
C TYR A 38 9.48 -0.38 4.72
N GLY A 39 10.37 -1.33 4.41
CA GLY A 39 11.71 -1.03 3.92
C GLY A 39 12.60 -0.38 4.97
N VAL A 40 12.55 -0.86 6.22
CA VAL A 40 13.42 -0.35 7.29
C VAL A 40 14.76 -1.08 7.24
N SER A 41 15.82 -0.38 6.86
CA SER A 41 17.18 -0.93 6.79
C SER A 41 17.93 -0.78 8.13
N ASN A 42 18.79 -1.77 8.44
CA ASN A 42 19.67 -1.91 9.61
C ASN A 42 19.54 -0.84 10.72
N ILE A 43 18.65 -1.11 11.66
CA ILE A 43 18.66 -0.53 12.99
C ILE A 43 19.20 -1.63 13.91
N GLY A 44 20.07 -1.26 14.86
CA GLY A 44 20.92 -2.16 15.65
C GLY A 44 20.29 -3.47 16.13
N GLU A 45 21.13 -4.48 16.25
CA GLU A 45 20.75 -5.80 16.74
C GLU A 45 20.41 -5.70 18.23
N ASP A 46 19.15 -5.93 18.61
CA ASP A 46 18.76 -6.72 19.81
C ASP A 46 17.39 -6.40 20.41
N ASP A 47 16.60 -5.44 19.91
CA ASP A 47 15.27 -5.21 20.47
C ASP A 47 14.16 -6.11 19.87
N ASP A 48 13.23 -6.52 20.75
CA ASP A 48 12.03 -7.31 20.44
C ASP A 48 10.97 -6.50 19.68
N CYS A 49 10.98 -5.16 19.80
CA CYS A 49 10.12 -4.28 19.01
C CYS A 49 10.88 -2.99 18.64
N MET A 50 11.23 -2.85 17.35
CA MET A 50 11.90 -1.65 16.88
C MET A 50 10.93 -0.46 16.82
N VAL A 51 11.35 0.69 17.33
CA VAL A 51 10.55 1.93 17.30
C VAL A 51 11.19 2.94 16.35
N ILE A 52 10.44 3.38 15.34
CA ILE A 52 10.87 4.41 14.37
C ILE A 52 9.87 5.56 14.29
N VAL A 53 10.14 6.58 13.48
CA VAL A 53 9.13 7.54 13.03
C VAL A 53 8.86 7.28 11.55
N CYS A 54 7.62 7.00 11.15
CA CYS A 54 7.27 6.74 9.74
C CYS A 54 7.32 8.03 8.88
N ASP A 55 7.45 7.89 7.56
CA ASP A 55 7.64 9.02 6.64
C ASP A 55 6.58 10.13 6.81
N PRO A 56 5.27 9.84 6.94
CA PRO A 56 4.29 10.90 7.17
C PRO A 56 4.51 11.67 8.47
N CYS A 57 4.84 10.97 9.56
CA CYS A 57 5.10 11.59 10.85
C CYS A 57 6.41 12.39 10.84
N GLN A 58 7.45 11.90 10.14
CA GLN A 58 8.68 12.65 9.93
C GLN A 58 8.42 13.95 9.16
N PHE A 59 7.58 13.89 8.12
CA PHE A 59 7.23 15.05 7.31
C PHE A 59 6.43 16.08 8.13
N GLU A 60 5.44 15.65 8.91
CA GLU A 60 4.71 16.56 9.82
C GLU A 60 5.62 17.22 10.85
N ALA A 61 6.54 16.47 11.46
CA ALA A 61 7.48 17.01 12.43
C ALA A 61 8.36 18.10 11.80
N LYS A 62 8.82 17.88 10.56
CA LYS A 62 9.57 18.88 9.79
C LYS A 62 8.74 20.14 9.50
N LEU A 63 7.46 19.98 9.13
CA LEU A 63 6.58 21.12 8.86
C LEU A 63 6.26 21.94 10.11
N LYS A 64 6.03 21.28 11.25
CA LYS A 64 5.68 21.93 12.52
C LYS A 64 6.91 22.47 13.28
N GLY A 65 8.11 22.32 12.72
CA GLY A 65 9.37 22.71 13.37
C GLY A 65 9.62 22.02 14.72
N THR A 66 8.90 20.94 15.03
CA THR A 66 8.89 20.30 16.34
C THR A 66 8.82 18.78 16.20
N TYR A 67 9.79 18.08 16.80
CA TYR A 67 9.70 16.64 17.05
C TYR A 67 8.88 16.38 18.34
N SER A 68 7.75 17.05 18.50
CA SER A 68 6.90 16.84 19.67
C SER A 68 6.39 15.40 19.65
N LEU A 69 6.67 14.69 20.75
CA LEU A 69 6.37 13.29 20.98
C LEU A 69 4.86 12.97 20.96
N ASN A 70 4.01 14.00 20.95
CA ASN A 70 2.55 13.91 20.94
C ASN A 70 1.94 14.35 19.60
N CYS A 71 2.69 14.25 18.50
CA CYS A 71 2.15 14.41 17.15
C CYS A 71 1.22 13.24 16.80
N LYS A 72 0.01 13.23 17.40
CA LYS A 72 -1.09 12.39 16.92
C LYS A 72 -1.50 12.95 15.56
N ARG A 73 -0.94 12.39 14.50
CA ARG A 73 -1.43 12.63 13.14
C ARG A 73 -2.89 12.17 13.08
N SER A 74 -3.78 12.99 12.53
CA SER A 74 -5.09 12.47 12.13
C SER A 74 -4.89 11.57 10.91
N ASN A 75 -5.48 10.37 10.92
CA ASN A 75 -5.33 9.40 9.83
C ASN A 75 -5.76 9.94 8.45
N ASP A 76 -6.43 11.10 8.41
CA ASP A 76 -6.93 11.75 7.22
C ASP A 76 -6.00 12.81 6.61
N CYS A 77 -4.88 13.17 7.28
CA CYS A 77 -3.99 14.23 6.79
C CYS A 77 -3.34 13.92 5.43
N TYR A 78 -3.05 12.65 5.17
CA TYR A 78 -2.39 12.22 3.94
C TYR A 78 -3.11 11.03 3.32
N ARG A 79 -3.26 11.07 2.00
CA ARG A 79 -3.95 10.03 1.25
C ARG A 79 -3.05 9.48 0.16
N CYS A 80 -3.18 8.19 -0.08
CA CYS A 80 -2.50 7.52 -1.18
C CYS A 80 -3.00 8.03 -2.53
N ILE A 81 -2.09 8.34 -3.45
CA ILE A 81 -2.39 8.76 -4.83
C ILE A 81 -3.12 7.70 -5.65
N VAL A 82 -2.97 6.43 -5.30
CA VAL A 82 -3.56 5.32 -6.03
C VAL A 82 -4.96 4.98 -5.51
N CYS A 83 -5.18 4.91 -4.20
CA CYS A 83 -6.44 4.41 -3.62
C CYS A 83 -7.22 5.44 -2.77
N PHE A 84 -6.65 6.63 -2.56
CA PHE A 84 -7.26 7.73 -1.80
C PHE A 84 -7.59 7.40 -0.33
N LYS A 85 -6.99 6.36 0.24
CA LYS A 85 -7.07 6.03 1.66
C LYS A 85 -5.85 6.54 2.44
N GLY A 86 -6.05 6.82 3.73
CA GLY A 86 -4.96 7.14 4.67
C GLY A 86 -4.26 5.88 5.20
N GLY A 87 -3.43 6.04 6.22
CA GLY A 87 -2.69 4.95 6.85
C GLY A 87 -1.17 5.07 6.71
N VAL A 88 -0.47 3.94 6.62
CA VAL A 88 1.00 3.89 6.50
C VAL A 88 1.41 4.12 5.04
N LEU A 89 2.17 5.18 4.81
CA LEU A 89 2.49 5.68 3.47
C LEU A 89 4.00 5.89 3.33
N LYS A 90 4.46 5.91 2.07
CA LYS A 90 5.77 6.40 1.64
C LYS A 90 5.61 7.65 0.80
N ARG A 91 6.67 8.46 0.77
CA ARG A 91 6.68 9.69 -0.04
C ARG A 91 6.93 9.35 -1.52
N VAL A 92 6.19 10.01 -2.40
CA VAL A 92 6.39 9.96 -3.84
C VAL A 92 7.21 11.17 -4.27
N LEU A 93 8.24 10.94 -5.07
CA LEU A 93 9.01 11.99 -5.74
C LEU A 93 8.13 12.66 -6.79
N LEU A 94 8.04 13.99 -6.77
CA LEU A 94 7.26 14.73 -7.76
C LEU A 94 7.93 14.57 -9.14
N PRO A 95 7.26 14.03 -10.18
CA PRO A 95 7.81 14.09 -11.52
C PRO A 95 7.86 15.55 -11.98
N MET A 96 9.00 15.96 -12.55
CA MET A 96 9.22 17.34 -13.01
C MET A 96 8.34 17.73 -14.20
N LYS A 97 7.76 16.78 -14.96
CA LYS A 97 7.04 17.08 -16.21
C LYS A 97 5.89 16.11 -16.44
N GLN A 98 4.66 16.65 -16.41
CA GLN A 98 3.40 16.09 -16.90
C GLN A 98 2.73 14.98 -16.04
N GLY A 99 1.44 15.15 -15.74
CA GLY A 99 0.58 14.13 -15.08
C GLY A 99 -0.12 14.55 -13.77
N ILE A 100 0.20 15.70 -13.18
CA ILE A 100 -0.29 16.08 -11.82
C ILE A 100 -1.42 17.13 -11.86
N GLN A 101 -1.89 17.57 -13.03
CA GLN A 101 -2.82 18.71 -13.09
C GLN A 101 -4.17 18.40 -12.43
N GLU A 102 -4.74 17.23 -12.68
CA GLU A 102 -5.98 16.78 -12.04
C GLU A 102 -5.79 16.46 -10.55
N TYR A 103 -4.60 15.98 -10.16
CA TYR A 103 -4.29 15.64 -8.77
C TYR A 103 -4.12 16.90 -7.90
N ARG A 104 -3.55 17.96 -8.46
CA ARG A 104 -3.46 19.27 -7.81
C ARG A 104 -4.83 19.83 -7.45
N GLU A 105 -5.87 19.53 -8.25
CA GLU A 105 -7.22 19.99 -7.94
C GLU A 105 -7.82 19.34 -6.69
N TYR A 106 -7.56 18.04 -6.49
CA TYR A 106 -7.97 17.35 -5.28
C TYR A 106 -7.19 17.82 -4.04
N TYR A 107 -5.92 18.18 -4.22
CA TYR A 107 -5.04 18.69 -3.17
C TYR A 107 -5.01 20.22 -3.09
N LYS A 108 -5.93 20.95 -3.73
CA LYS A 108 -6.00 22.43 -3.70
C LYS A 108 -6.01 22.99 -2.28
N ASN A 109 -6.44 22.21 -1.29
CA ASN A 109 -6.49 22.58 0.13
C ASN A 109 -5.34 22.02 0.99
N SER A 110 -4.42 21.24 0.42
CA SER A 110 -3.24 20.79 1.14
C SER A 110 -2.15 21.84 0.98
N SER A 111 -1.81 22.52 2.08
CA SER A 111 -0.77 23.55 2.14
C SER A 111 0.63 23.07 1.75
N HIS A 112 0.81 21.77 1.47
CA HIS A 112 2.09 21.17 1.15
C HIS A 112 1.96 20.23 -0.06
N ASN A 113 2.76 20.49 -1.11
CA ASN A 113 2.82 19.73 -2.37
C ASN A 113 3.39 18.29 -2.22
N SER A 114 3.22 17.66 -1.06
CA SER A 114 3.68 16.28 -0.83
C SER A 114 2.67 15.27 -1.39
N ILE A 115 3.18 14.31 -2.17
CA ILE A 115 2.40 13.19 -2.67
C ILE A 115 2.79 11.94 -1.89
N TRP A 116 1.79 11.11 -1.59
CA TRP A 116 1.92 9.94 -0.73
C TRP A 116 1.33 8.70 -1.41
N ILE A 117 1.85 7.53 -1.06
CA ILE A 117 1.38 6.26 -1.60
C ILE A 117 1.50 5.15 -0.56
N HIS A 118 0.58 4.20 -0.54
CA HIS A 118 0.78 2.95 0.20
C HIS A 118 1.80 2.08 -0.51
N ILE A 119 2.53 1.28 0.25
CA ILE A 119 3.54 0.39 -0.31
C ILE A 119 2.92 -0.69 -1.20
N ASP A 120 1.81 -1.31 -0.77
CA ASP A 120 1.08 -2.27 -1.59
C ASP A 120 0.50 -1.62 -2.85
N CYS A 121 -0.02 -0.38 -2.76
CA CYS A 121 -0.42 0.37 -3.95
C CYS A 121 0.75 0.62 -4.90
N ALA A 122 1.94 0.96 -4.41
CA ALA A 122 3.12 1.17 -5.23
C ALA A 122 3.55 -0.12 -5.94
N ILE A 123 3.62 -1.24 -5.20
CA ILE A 123 3.99 -2.56 -5.73
C ILE A 123 2.99 -3.00 -6.80
N TYR A 124 1.70 -2.88 -6.53
CA TYR A 124 0.64 -3.40 -7.39
C TYR A 124 0.09 -2.38 -8.41
N SER A 125 0.75 -1.24 -8.58
CA SER A 125 0.42 -0.26 -9.63
C SER A 125 1.65 0.07 -10.48
N SER A 126 2.48 -0.95 -10.76
CA SER A 126 3.75 -0.85 -11.52
C SER A 126 3.61 -0.21 -12.90
N LYS A 127 2.42 -0.27 -13.50
CA LYS A 127 2.09 0.45 -14.74
C LYS A 127 2.21 1.98 -14.60
N TYR A 128 1.94 2.50 -13.42
CA TYR A 128 1.83 3.93 -13.13
C TYR A 128 2.93 4.46 -12.20
N VAL A 129 3.51 3.57 -11.39
CA VAL A 129 4.42 3.91 -10.31
C VAL A 129 5.65 3.01 -10.38
N SER A 130 6.84 3.58 -10.22
CA SER A 130 8.09 2.83 -10.07
C SER A 130 8.61 2.94 -8.65
N ILE A 131 9.19 1.86 -8.12
CA ILE A 131 9.99 1.86 -6.89
C ILE A 131 11.44 1.62 -7.32
N ASN A 132 12.28 2.66 -7.22
CA ASN A 132 13.66 2.57 -7.71
C ASN A 132 14.62 1.99 -6.66
N ASN A 133 14.25 2.02 -5.37
CA ASN A 133 15.00 1.36 -4.30
C ASN A 133 14.10 0.38 -3.54
N TRP A 134 14.19 -0.90 -3.91
CA TRP A 134 13.41 -1.98 -3.29
C TRP A 134 13.87 -2.37 -1.89
N ARG A 135 15.10 -2.00 -1.50
CA ARG A 135 15.65 -2.35 -0.18
C ARG A 135 14.96 -1.59 0.94
N ASP A 136 14.70 -0.31 0.72
CA ASP A 136 14.05 0.57 1.70
C ASP A 136 12.69 1.11 1.25
N LEU A 137 12.21 0.64 0.10
CA LEU A 137 10.95 1.03 -0.51
C LEU A 137 10.84 2.55 -0.67
N SER A 138 11.92 3.14 -1.19
CA SER A 138 12.06 4.58 -1.44
C SER A 138 12.30 4.87 -2.94
N CYS A 139 12.54 6.14 -3.25
CA CYS A 139 12.65 6.65 -4.62
C CYS A 139 11.44 6.23 -5.47
N ILE A 140 10.24 6.45 -4.92
CA ILE A 140 8.98 6.11 -5.59
C ILE A 140 8.58 7.24 -6.53
N GLU A 141 8.34 6.94 -7.79
CA GLU A 141 8.05 7.91 -8.85
C GLU A 141 6.75 7.56 -9.58
N VAL A 142 6.01 8.58 -10.02
CA VAL A 142 4.88 8.40 -10.94
C VAL A 142 5.43 8.45 -12.36
N VAL A 143 5.37 7.33 -13.07
CA VAL A 143 5.94 7.15 -14.41
C VAL A 143 4.90 7.27 -15.53
N SER A 144 3.61 7.25 -15.20
CA SER A 144 2.53 7.49 -16.15
C SER A 144 1.28 8.07 -15.48
N THR A 145 0.35 8.57 -16.29
CA THR A 145 -0.92 9.13 -15.78
C THR A 145 -1.73 8.10 -15.02
N ILE A 146 -2.01 8.40 -13.74
CA ILE A 146 -2.83 7.55 -12.86
C ILE A 146 -4.32 7.81 -13.14
N PRO A 147 -5.13 6.77 -13.40
CA PRO A 147 -6.57 6.95 -13.58
C PRO A 147 -7.21 7.46 -12.30
N TYR A 148 -7.92 8.59 -12.41
CA TYR A 148 -8.54 9.24 -11.27
C TYR A 148 -10.01 8.85 -11.08
N LYS A 149 -10.86 8.93 -12.11
CA LYS A 149 -12.29 8.59 -12.05
C LYS A 149 -12.56 7.26 -12.76
N ASN A 150 -13.47 6.47 -12.21
CA ASN A 150 -13.85 5.17 -12.74
C ASN A 150 -15.36 5.09 -12.98
N PRO A 151 -15.80 4.31 -13.97
CA PRO A 151 -17.23 4.09 -14.23
C PRO A 151 -17.90 3.19 -13.18
N SER A 152 -17.13 2.34 -12.48
CA SER A 152 -17.63 1.43 -11.46
C SER A 152 -16.91 1.66 -10.13
N PRO A 153 -17.63 1.59 -8.98
CA PRO A 153 -17.03 1.83 -7.69
C PRO A 153 -16.22 0.62 -7.23
N CYS A 154 -15.23 0.86 -6.37
CA CYS A 154 -14.56 -0.21 -5.64
C CYS A 154 -15.59 -1.00 -4.82
N TYR A 155 -15.61 -2.33 -5.00
CA TYR A 155 -16.52 -3.24 -4.32
C TYR A 155 -16.48 -3.14 -2.79
N TYR A 156 -15.29 -2.86 -2.22
CA TYR A 156 -15.08 -2.83 -0.79
C TYR A 156 -15.39 -1.47 -0.16
N CYS A 157 -14.96 -0.37 -0.79
CA CYS A 157 -15.07 0.97 -0.19
C CYS A 157 -16.15 1.85 -0.84
N ARG A 158 -16.79 1.39 -1.91
CA ARG A 158 -17.88 2.05 -2.65
C ARG A 158 -17.53 3.41 -3.28
N VAL A 159 -16.25 3.72 -3.40
CA VAL A 159 -15.74 4.97 -3.99
C VAL A 159 -15.38 4.77 -5.46
N TYR A 160 -15.59 5.80 -6.28
CA TYR A 160 -15.36 5.81 -7.74
C TYR A 160 -14.00 6.36 -8.17
N VAL A 161 -13.13 6.75 -7.23
CA VAL A 161 -11.82 7.35 -7.52
C VAL A 161 -10.65 6.40 -7.25
N GLY A 162 -9.54 6.59 -7.97
CA GLY A 162 -8.29 5.82 -7.81
C GLY A 162 -8.13 4.65 -8.79
N VAL A 163 -7.02 3.93 -8.69
CA VAL A 163 -6.72 2.79 -9.58
C VAL A 163 -7.55 1.58 -9.19
N MET A 164 -8.39 1.12 -10.13
CA MET A 164 -9.22 -0.07 -9.96
C MET A 164 -8.58 -1.28 -10.62
N HIS A 165 -8.62 -2.42 -9.92
CA HIS A 165 -8.35 -3.74 -10.47
C HIS A 165 -9.66 -4.47 -10.71
N VAL A 166 -9.76 -5.13 -11.86
CA VAL A 166 -10.85 -6.07 -12.17
C VAL A 166 -10.44 -7.46 -11.69
N CYS A 167 -11.38 -8.21 -11.13
CA CYS A 167 -11.14 -9.60 -10.75
C CYS A 167 -10.65 -10.43 -11.95
N SER A 168 -9.53 -11.12 -11.82
CA SER A 168 -8.94 -11.95 -12.88
C SER A 168 -9.65 -13.29 -13.12
N HIS A 169 -10.86 -13.49 -12.57
CA HIS A 169 -11.64 -14.70 -12.81
C HIS A 169 -12.58 -14.44 -13.99
N VAL A 170 -12.72 -15.45 -14.87
CA VAL A 170 -13.62 -15.39 -16.02
C VAL A 170 -15.03 -15.03 -15.54
N ASP A 171 -15.71 -14.15 -16.28
CA ASP A 171 -17.07 -13.64 -15.98
C ASP A 171 -17.23 -12.85 -14.67
N CYS A 172 -16.14 -12.46 -14.00
CA CYS A 172 -16.19 -11.63 -12.80
C CYS A 172 -15.86 -10.16 -13.07
N ASN A 173 -16.88 -9.32 -13.14
CA ASN A 173 -16.71 -7.87 -13.36
C ASN A 173 -16.52 -7.05 -12.06
N LYS A 174 -16.17 -7.71 -10.93
CA LYS A 174 -15.94 -6.98 -9.68
C LYS A 174 -14.67 -6.15 -9.79
N THR A 175 -14.80 -4.85 -9.55
CA THR A 175 -13.68 -3.92 -9.46
C THR A 175 -13.36 -3.56 -8.02
N PHE A 176 -12.09 -3.33 -7.71
CA PHE A 176 -11.65 -2.94 -6.38
C PHE A 176 -10.27 -2.27 -6.38
N HIS A 177 -10.01 -1.41 -5.41
CA HIS A 177 -8.64 -1.02 -5.10
C HIS A 177 -7.89 -2.20 -4.51
N ILE A 178 -6.63 -2.39 -4.90
CA ILE A 178 -5.79 -3.46 -4.36
C ILE A 178 -5.62 -3.34 -2.85
N HIS A 179 -5.43 -2.12 -2.35
CA HIS A 179 -5.36 -1.83 -0.92
C HIS A 179 -6.64 -2.22 -0.19
N CYS A 180 -7.81 -1.91 -0.76
CA CYS A 180 -9.08 -2.27 -0.13
C CYS A 180 -9.30 -3.80 -0.10
N LEU A 181 -8.81 -4.53 -1.11
CA LEU A 181 -8.81 -6.00 -1.09
C LEU A 181 -7.92 -6.52 0.04
N ILE A 182 -6.68 -6.03 0.14
CA ILE A 182 -5.70 -6.44 1.16
C ILE A 182 -6.21 -6.16 2.57
N GLN A 183 -6.76 -4.96 2.79
CA GLN A 183 -7.31 -4.57 4.09
C GLN A 183 -8.66 -5.23 4.40
N SER A 184 -9.26 -5.96 3.46
CA SER A 184 -10.52 -6.64 3.72
C SER A 184 -10.33 -7.84 4.65
N LYS A 185 -11.33 -8.12 5.48
CA LYS A 185 -11.38 -9.35 6.30
C LYS A 185 -11.37 -10.66 5.50
N TYR A 186 -11.59 -10.56 4.18
CA TYR A 186 -11.60 -11.70 3.28
C TYR A 186 -10.28 -11.89 2.53
N TYR A 187 -9.29 -11.05 2.79
CA TYR A 187 -7.99 -11.16 2.15
C TYR A 187 -7.31 -12.48 2.53
N ARG A 188 -6.78 -13.13 1.50
CA ARG A 188 -5.82 -14.21 1.58
C ARG A 188 -4.65 -13.84 0.68
N ARG A 189 -3.43 -14.23 1.04
CA ARG A 189 -2.25 -13.98 0.21
C ARG A 189 -2.40 -14.44 -1.25
N LYS A 190 -3.17 -15.51 -1.47
CA LYS A 190 -3.48 -16.04 -2.81
C LYS A 190 -4.37 -15.12 -3.67
N ASN A 191 -5.00 -14.11 -3.09
CA ASN A 191 -5.84 -13.16 -3.82
C ASN A 191 -5.05 -12.31 -4.81
N VAL A 192 -3.75 -12.08 -4.59
CA VAL A 192 -2.94 -11.21 -5.45
C VAL A 192 -1.67 -11.95 -5.83
N ARG A 193 -1.35 -11.95 -7.12
CA ARG A 193 -0.13 -12.57 -7.66
C ARG A 193 0.50 -11.62 -8.68
N ILE A 194 1.82 -11.58 -8.70
CA ILE A 194 2.59 -10.93 -9.76
C ILE A 194 3.08 -12.07 -10.67
N LYS A 195 2.76 -11.99 -11.97
CA LYS A 195 3.22 -12.92 -12.99
C LYS A 195 4.68 -12.68 -13.34
N SER A 196 5.27 -13.60 -14.10
CA SER A 196 6.64 -13.48 -14.62
C SER A 196 6.85 -12.27 -15.52
N ASP A 197 5.79 -11.80 -16.19
CA ASP A 197 5.79 -10.59 -17.02
C ASP A 197 5.50 -9.30 -16.21
N MET A 198 5.56 -9.39 -14.88
CA MET A 198 5.26 -8.30 -13.95
C MET A 198 3.81 -7.78 -13.99
N THR A 199 2.91 -8.45 -14.70
CA THR A 199 1.48 -8.17 -14.63
C THR A 199 0.87 -8.74 -13.35
N ILE A 200 -0.26 -8.16 -12.93
CA ILE A 200 -0.88 -8.49 -11.65
C ILE A 200 -2.19 -9.24 -11.91
N GLU A 201 -2.31 -10.42 -11.29
CA GLU A 201 -3.60 -11.09 -11.12
C GLU A 201 -4.15 -10.78 -9.74
N ALA A 202 -5.39 -10.30 -9.71
CA ALA A 202 -6.08 -10.01 -8.47
C ALA A 202 -7.47 -10.65 -8.49
N TYR A 203 -7.79 -11.43 -7.46
CA TYR A 203 -9.04 -12.16 -7.33
C TYR A 203 -9.86 -11.59 -6.19
N CYS A 204 -11.17 -11.45 -6.39
CA CYS A 204 -12.07 -11.08 -5.31
C CYS A 204 -12.21 -12.22 -4.28
N HIS A 205 -12.83 -11.94 -3.13
CA HIS A 205 -13.05 -12.94 -2.08
C HIS A 205 -13.86 -14.18 -2.49
N LYS A 206 -14.56 -14.17 -3.62
CA LYS A 206 -15.27 -15.36 -4.13
C LYS A 206 -14.38 -16.27 -4.97
N HIS A 207 -13.30 -15.74 -5.54
CA HIS A 207 -12.54 -16.42 -6.59
C HIS A 207 -11.07 -16.72 -6.23
N TYR A 208 -10.65 -16.45 -4.99
CA TYR A 208 -9.27 -16.68 -4.56
C TYR A 208 -8.86 -18.16 -4.45
N ASN A 209 -9.83 -19.07 -4.34
CA ASN A 209 -9.61 -20.51 -4.19
C ASN A 209 -9.76 -21.31 -5.50
N ILE A 210 -10.30 -20.73 -6.56
CA ILE A 210 -10.74 -21.50 -7.74
C ILE A 210 -9.56 -21.91 -8.64
N ASN A 211 -8.41 -21.26 -8.51
CA ASN A 211 -7.19 -21.61 -9.28
C ASN A 211 -6.43 -22.85 -8.76
N LEU A 212 -6.99 -23.64 -7.84
CA LEU A 212 -6.39 -24.92 -7.43
C LEU A 212 -6.90 -26.10 -8.27
N VAL A 213 -8.06 -25.97 -8.92
CA VAL A 213 -8.68 -27.10 -9.65
C VAL A 213 -8.13 -27.22 -11.07
N SER A 214 -7.79 -26.11 -11.73
CA SER A 214 -7.35 -26.13 -13.14
C SER A 214 -5.88 -26.53 -13.39
N PHE A 215 -5.07 -26.70 -12.33
CA PHE A 215 -3.68 -27.16 -12.47
C PHE A 215 -3.50 -28.67 -12.25
N TYR A 216 -4.51 -29.39 -11.77
CA TYR A 216 -4.44 -30.86 -11.65
C TYR A 216 -4.94 -31.59 -12.91
N ASP A 217 -5.83 -30.98 -13.70
CA ASP A 217 -6.35 -31.59 -14.93
C ASP A 217 -5.43 -31.48 -16.15
N SER A 218 -4.34 -30.70 -16.08
CA SER A 218 -3.38 -30.54 -17.19
C SER A 218 -2.11 -31.40 -17.06
N LYS A 219 -2.05 -32.29 -16.06
CA LYS A 219 -0.97 -33.31 -15.92
C LYS A 219 -1.45 -34.74 -16.18
N LEU A 220 -2.65 -34.91 -16.73
CA LEU A 220 -3.22 -36.19 -17.13
C LEU A 220 -3.71 -36.12 -18.59
N THR A 221 -2.85 -35.69 -19.50
CA THR A 221 -2.91 -36.06 -20.93
C THR A 221 -1.51 -36.19 -21.49
#